data_AF-A0A950XT74-F1
#
_entry.id   AF-A0A950XT74-F1
#
_cell.length_a   1.000
_cell.length_b   1.000
_cell.length_c   1.000
_cell.angle_alpha   90.00
_cell.angle_beta   90.00
_cell.angle_gamma   90.00
#
_symmetry.space_group_name_H-M   'P 1'
#
loop_
_entity.id
_entity.type
_entity.pdbx_description
1 polymer ?
#
loop_
_entity_poly.entity_id
_entity_poly.type
_entity_poly.pdbx_seq_one_letter_code
_entity_poly.pdbx_strand_id
1 'polypeptide(L)' 'MARPWERKFLGFSFTSAGVPKRRIAPKAVDRFKERIRELTSRTRGVSTERMAEELARYLRGWIGYFGKCESLRCCKA' A
#
# COMPACT_ATOMS: atom_id res chain seq x y z
N MET A 1 20.33 -16.78 12.62
CA MET A 1 18.94 -16.88 12.08
C MET A 1 18.22 -15.58 12.37
N ALA A 2 17.70 -14.88 11.36
CA ALA A 2 17.00 -13.60 11.54
C ALA A 2 15.57 -13.82 12.06
N ARG A 3 15.12 -12.95 12.98
CA ARG A 3 13.82 -13.10 13.65
C ARG A 3 12.65 -12.80 12.71
N PRO A 4 11.49 -13.47 12.82
CA PRO A 4 10.37 -13.29 11.88
C PRO A 4 9.85 -11.85 11.73
N TRP A 5 9.93 -11.04 12.79
CA TRP A 5 9.53 -9.63 12.80
C TRP A 5 10.53 -8.68 12.14
N GLU A 6 11.76 -9.12 11.88
CA GLU A 6 12.77 -8.37 11.12
C GLU A 6 12.63 -8.59 9.60
N ARG A 7 11.83 -9.59 9.18
CA ARG A 7 11.67 -9.95 7.77
C ARG A 7 10.47 -9.25 7.14
N LYS A 8 10.72 -8.67 5.96
CA LYS A 8 9.70 -8.13 5.06
C LYS A 8 9.26 -9.26 4.14
N PHE A 9 7.97 -9.56 4.07
CA PHE A 9 7.42 -10.60 3.20
C PHE A 9 6.33 -10.04 2.31
N LEU A 10 6.48 -10.13 0.98
CA LEU A 10 5.49 -9.71 -0.02
C LEU A 10 4.89 -8.30 0.21
N GLY A 11 5.69 -7.34 0.69
CA GLY A 11 5.21 -5.98 0.97
C GLY A 11 4.52 -5.80 2.32
N PHE A 12 4.49 -6.82 3.16
CA PHE A 12 4.03 -6.77 4.55
C PHE A 12 5.21 -6.80 5.53
N SER A 13 4.99 -6.23 6.71
CA SER A 13 5.87 -6.31 7.87
C SER A 13 5.08 -6.83 9.06
N PHE A 14 5.72 -7.60 9.93
CA PHE A 14 5.08 -8.21 11.09
C PHE A 14 5.53 -7.48 12.36
N THR A 15 4.60 -7.18 13.26
CA THR A 15 4.95 -6.64 14.58
C THR A 15 5.42 -7.75 15.53
N SER A 16 6.38 -7.43 16.39
CA SER A 16 6.92 -8.32 17.43
C SER A 16 6.03 -8.48 18.68
N ALA A 17 4.77 -8.02 18.65
CA ALA A 17 3.83 -8.21 19.75
C ALA A 17 3.30 -9.67 19.77
N GLY A 18 2.86 -10.16 20.94
CA GLY A 18 2.46 -11.56 21.16
C GLY A 18 1.45 -12.16 20.18
N VAL A 19 0.74 -11.32 19.40
CA VAL A 19 0.06 -11.73 18.16
C VAL A 19 0.67 -10.93 16.99
N PRO A 20 1.35 -11.59 16.03
CA PRO A 20 1.99 -10.91 14.91
C PRO A 20 0.95 -10.32 13.96
N LYS A 21 0.64 -9.03 14.13
CA LYS A 21 -0.28 -8.31 13.24
C LYS A 21 0.40 -7.98 11.92
N ARG A 22 -0.31 -8.22 10.82
CA ARG A 22 0.12 -7.86 9.46
C ARG A 22 0.04 -6.35 9.28
N ARG A 23 1.19 -5.66 9.17
CA ARG A 23 1.27 -4.25 8.79
C ARG A 23 1.72 -4.09 7.35
N ILE A 24 1.30 -3.01 6.71
CA ILE A 24 1.82 -2.62 5.40
C ILE A 24 3.27 -2.16 5.60
N ALA A 25 4.20 -2.71 4.81
CA ALA A 25 5.59 -2.28 4.90
C ALA A 25 5.71 -0.82 4.39
N PRO A 26 6.56 0.04 5.00
CA PRO A 26 6.70 1.43 4.57
C PRO A 26 7.10 1.53 3.08
N LYS A 27 7.95 0.61 2.60
CA LYS A 27 8.35 0.52 1.19
C LYS A 27 7.16 0.28 0.23
N ALA A 28 6.12 -0.42 0.67
CA ALA A 28 4.92 -0.61 -0.14
C ALA A 28 4.09 0.69 -0.21
N VAL A 29 4.02 1.44 0.89
CA VAL A 29 3.39 2.77 0.93
C VAL A 29 4.14 3.77 0.03
N ASP A 30 5.47 3.75 0.03
CA ASP A 30 6.27 4.64 -0.81
C ASP A 30 6.03 4.35 -2.30
N ARG A 31 6.04 3.07 -2.69
CA ARG A 31 5.69 2.64 -4.06
C ARG A 31 4.28 3.03 -4.48
N PHE A 32 3.32 2.95 -3.54
CA PHE A 32 1.96 3.39 -3.78
C PHE A 32 1.89 4.89 -4.07
N LYS A 33 2.58 5.71 -3.27
CA LYS A 33 2.66 7.17 -3.51
C LYS A 33 3.32 7.50 -4.83
N GLU A 34 4.40 6.79 -5.18
CA GLU A 34 5.08 6.94 -6.47
C GLU A 34 4.15 6.62 -7.63
N ARG A 35 3.43 5.49 -7.56
CA ARG A 35 2.49 5.09 -8.60
C ARG A 35 1.31 6.06 -8.75
N ILE A 36 0.79 6.61 -7.65
CA ILE A 36 -0.23 7.67 -7.71
C ILE A 36 0.34 8.89 -8.41
N ARG A 37 1.55 9.34 -8.07
CA ARG A 37 2.19 10.49 -8.72
C ARG A 37 2.37 10.29 -10.22
N GLU A 38 2.73 9.08 -10.66
CA GLU A 38 2.81 8.74 -12.08
C GLU A 38 1.44 8.80 -12.76
N LEU A 39 0.40 8.24 -12.12
CA LEU A 39 -0.96 8.24 -12.66
C LEU A 39 -1.56 9.64 -12.75
N THR A 40 -1.27 10.50 -11.77
CA THR A 40 -1.74 11.90 -11.73
C THR A 40 -0.77 12.90 -12.36
N SER A 41 0.26 12.42 -13.07
CA SER A 41 1.26 13.31 -13.66
C SER A 41 0.64 14.19 -14.75
N ARG A 42 0.92 15.49 -14.70
CA ARG A 42 0.41 16.48 -15.68
C ARG A 42 0.91 16.25 -17.11
N THR A 43 1.97 15.46 -17.28
CA THR A 43 2.62 15.20 -18.57
C THR A 43 1.92 14.11 -19.39
N ARG A 44 0.90 13.43 -18.84
CA ARG A 44 0.29 12.26 -19.48
C ARG A 44 -0.69 12.57 -20.62
N GLY A 45 -1.21 13.80 -20.68
CA GLY A 45 -2.14 14.22 -21.75
C GLY A 45 -3.46 13.44 -21.79
N VAL A 46 -3.89 12.83 -20.68
CA VAL A 46 -5.17 12.09 -20.57
C VAL A 46 -6.27 12.98 -20.00
N SER A 47 -7.53 12.72 -20.37
CA SER A 47 -8.66 13.42 -19.77
C SER A 47 -8.75 13.13 -18.27
N THR A 48 -9.24 14.10 -17.51
CA THR A 48 -9.42 13.98 -16.05
C THR A 48 -10.28 12.77 -15.69
N GLU A 49 -11.29 12.44 -16.51
CA GLU A 49 -12.16 11.27 -16.29
C GLU A 49 -11.39 9.95 -16.44
N ARG A 50 -10.59 9.79 -17.51
CA ARG A 50 -9.76 8.59 -17.71
C ARG A 50 -8.74 8.43 -16.59
N MET A 51 -8.14 9.53 -16.15
CA MET A 51 -7.23 9.53 -15.00
C MET A 51 -7.94 9.05 -13.72
N ALA A 52 -9.17 9.54 -13.47
CA ALA A 52 -9.96 9.13 -12.32
C ALA A 52 -10.34 7.63 -12.37
N GLU A 53 -10.70 7.11 -13.55
CA GLU A 53 -11.00 5.68 -13.74
C GLU A 53 -9.78 4.78 -13.50
N GLU A 54 -8.61 5.15 -14.06
CA GLU A 54 -7.37 4.41 -13.85
C GLU A 54 -6.98 4.41 -12.37
N LEU A 55 -7.09 5.57 -11.71
CA LEU A 55 -6.83 5.70 -10.28
C LEU A 55 -7.81 4.86 -9.46
N ALA A 56 -9.10 4.90 -9.76
CA ALA A 56 -10.12 4.12 -9.06
C ALA A 56 -9.91 2.61 -9.23
N ARG A 57 -9.48 2.16 -10.42
CA ARG A 57 -9.11 0.75 -10.66
C ARG A 57 -7.89 0.35 -9.85
N TYR A 58 -6.86 1.18 -9.81
CA TYR A 58 -5.65 0.94 -9.02
C TYR A 58 -5.95 0.87 -7.52
N LEU A 59 -6.71 1.85 -7.00
CA LEU A 59 -7.11 1.91 -5.59
C LEU A 59 -7.93 0.70 -5.16
N ARG A 60 -8.88 0.23 -6.00
CA ARG A 60 -9.65 -0.99 -5.72
C ARG A 60 -8.75 -2.22 -5.58
N GLY A 61 -7.78 -2.39 -6.47
CA GLY A 61 -6.80 -3.48 -6.38
C GLY A 61 -5.92 -3.39 -5.12
N TRP A 62 -5.48 -2.17 -4.79
CA TRP A 62 -4.67 -1.91 -3.60
C TRP A 62 -5.42 -2.20 -2.30
N ILE A 63 -6.68 -1.74 -2.19
CA ILE A 63 -7.56 -2.02 -1.05
C ILE A 63 -7.90 -3.51 -0.99
N GLY A 64 -8.11 -4.21 -2.10
CA GLY A 64 -8.33 -5.65 -2.11
C GLY A 64 -7.13 -6.44 -1.56
N TYR A 65 -5.91 -6.02 -1.90
CA TYR A 65 -4.68 -6.70 -1.49
C TYR A 65 -4.25 -6.38 -0.05
N PHE A 66 -4.29 -5.08 0.33
CA PHE A 66 -3.84 -4.60 1.63
C PHE A 66 -4.96 -4.43 2.65
N GLY A 67 -6.23 -4.36 2.24
CA GLY A 67 -7.38 -4.08 3.11
C GLY A 67 -7.68 -5.17 4.14
N LYS A 68 -7.23 -6.41 3.91
CA LYS A 68 -7.18 -7.46 4.95
C LYS A 68 -5.97 -7.31 5.89
N CYS A 69 -5.58 -6.08 6.24
CA CYS A 69 -4.58 -5.82 7.27
C CYS A 69 -5.30 -5.66 8.62
N GLU A 70 -5.15 -6.65 9.49
CA GLU A 70 -5.81 -6.80 10.79
C GLU A 70 -5.48 -5.70 11.83
N SER A 71 -4.57 -4.76 11.51
CA SER A 71 -4.19 -3.70 12.45
C SER A 71 -4.95 -2.40 12.19
N LEU A 72 -6.02 -2.20 12.97
CA LEU A 72 -6.78 -0.94 13.14
C LEU A 72 -5.92 0.28 13.53
N ARG A 73 -4.61 0.12 13.76
CA ARG A 73 -3.65 1.22 14.00
C ARG A 73 -2.97 1.76 12.73
N CYS A 74 -3.30 1.23 11.54
CA CYS A 74 -2.74 1.73 10.28
C CYS A 74 -3.39 3.05 9.79
N CYS A 75 -4.57 3.42 10.33
CA CYS A 75 -5.32 4.63 9.94
C CYS A 75 -5.15 5.83 10.88
N LYS A 76 -4.34 5.72 11.94
CA LYS A 76 -3.92 6.89 12.74
C LYS A 76 -2.47 7.19 12.41
N ALA A 77 -2.27 8.08 11.44
CA ALA A 77 -1.08 8.90 11.35
C ALA A 77 -1.14 9.96 12.46
#